data_AF-A0AAU9DGZ0-F1
#
_entry.id   AF-A0AAU9DGZ0-F1
#
_cell.length_a   1.000
_cell.length_b   1.000
_cell.length_c   1.000
_cell.angle_alpha   90.00
_cell.angle_beta   90.00
_cell.angle_gamma   90.00
#
_symmetry.space_group_name_H-M   'P 1'
#
loop_
_entity.id
_entity.type
_entity.pdbx_description
1 polymer ?
#
loop_
_entity_poly.entity_id
_entity_poly.type
_entity_poly.pdbx_seq_one_letter_code
_entity_poly.pdbx_strand_id
1 'polypeptide(L)'
;MAVIEFNKEIRVNPYFGINITNNIARIFKNYKRDESIEIIKILLNISKKRVVEIKEAESTDGNKVIILLLYGSKYISKNIVKEIPENPDGTFAFPVFELDFNNVVDIEEELRVLGYD
;
A
#
# COMPACT_ATOMS: atom_id res chain seq x y z
N MET A 1 12.37 10.03 -39.48
CA MET A 1 11.08 9.75 -38.82
C MET A 1 11.38 9.44 -37.36
N ALA A 2 10.78 10.17 -36.42
CA ALA A 2 10.89 9.85 -35.01
C ALA A 2 9.72 8.94 -34.63
N VAL A 3 10.02 7.75 -34.10
CA VAL A 3 9.02 6.87 -33.51
C VAL A 3 8.67 7.44 -32.15
N ILE A 4 7.45 7.94 -31.98
CA ILE A 4 6.93 8.33 -30.67
C ILE A 4 6.44 7.04 -30.00
N GLU A 5 7.19 6.53 -29.03
CA GLU A 5 6.73 5.43 -28.19
C GLU A 5 5.67 5.95 -27.22
N PHE A 6 4.41 5.57 -27.43
CA PHE A 6 3.36 5.77 -26.45
C PHE A 6 3.65 4.90 -25.23
N ASN A 7 4.08 5.53 -24.15
CA ASN A 7 4.15 4.86 -22.86
C ASN A 7 2.73 4.55 -22.39
N LYS A 8 2.30 3.31 -22.58
CA LYS A 8 0.99 2.83 -22.12
C LYS A 8 0.91 2.97 -20.60
N GLU A 9 -0.13 3.66 -20.12
CA GLU A 9 -0.44 3.70 -18.69
C GLU A 9 -0.76 2.29 -18.20
N ILE A 10 -0.14 1.91 -17.08
CA ILE A 10 -0.38 0.62 -16.44
C ILE A 10 -1.27 0.89 -15.22
N ARG A 11 -2.52 0.44 -15.29
CA ARG A 11 -3.43 0.46 -14.15
C ARG A 11 -3.10 -0.68 -13.20
N VAL A 12 -3.04 -0.39 -11.91
CA VAL A 12 -2.68 -1.35 -10.88
C VAL A 12 -3.66 -1.26 -9.73
N ASN A 13 -4.04 -2.42 -9.21
CA ASN A 13 -4.86 -2.55 -8.02
C ASN A 13 -3.97 -2.99 -6.85
N PRO A 14 -4.28 -2.58 -5.62
CA PRO A 14 -3.62 -3.12 -4.45
C PRO A 14 -3.91 -4.61 -4.32
N TYR A 15 -2.93 -5.37 -3.82
CA TYR A 15 -3.16 -6.74 -3.36
C TYR A 15 -4.01 -6.75 -2.09
N PHE A 16 -3.66 -5.85 -1.17
CA PHE A 16 -4.38 -5.64 0.09
C PHE A 16 -3.99 -4.31 0.73
N GLY A 17 -4.76 -3.93 1.74
CA GLY A 17 -4.42 -2.87 2.68
C GLY A 17 -3.91 -3.43 4.00
N ILE A 18 -3.10 -2.67 4.71
CA ILE A 18 -2.74 -2.93 6.11
C ILE A 18 -3.23 -1.72 6.91
N ASN A 19 -4.13 -1.94 7.88
CA ASN A 19 -4.50 -0.93 8.84
C ASN A 19 -3.31 -0.71 9.79
N ILE A 20 -2.74 0.48 9.71
CA ILE A 20 -1.64 0.88 10.55
C ILE A 20 -2.25 1.63 11.73
N THR A 21 -2.08 1.10 12.94
CA THR A 21 -2.69 1.70 14.13
C THR A 21 -2.34 3.18 14.29
N ASN A 22 -3.22 3.89 15.00
CA ASN A 22 -3.11 5.33 15.26
C ASN A 22 -1.77 5.77 15.88
N ASN A 23 -1.03 4.87 16.53
CA ASN A 23 0.28 5.18 17.10
C ASN A 23 1.33 5.42 16.03
N ILE A 24 1.40 4.56 15.00
CA ILE A 24 2.31 4.78 13.86
C ILE A 24 1.86 6.01 13.05
N ALA A 25 0.54 6.18 12.87
CA ALA A 25 -0.01 7.37 12.22
C ALA A 25 0.50 8.67 12.86
N ARG A 26 0.57 8.72 14.20
CA ARG A 26 1.12 9.88 14.94
C ARG A 26 2.62 10.08 14.72
N ILE A 27 3.38 9.01 14.52
CA ILE A 27 4.81 9.09 14.20
C ILE A 27 4.99 9.74 12.82
N PHE A 28 4.25 9.28 11.80
CA PHE A 28 4.37 9.78 10.43
C PHE A 28 3.91 11.23 10.23
N LYS A 29 3.08 11.79 11.13
CA LYS A 29 2.70 13.21 11.06
C LYS A 29 3.89 14.18 11.08
N ASN A 30 5.03 13.77 11.61
CA ASN A 30 6.23 14.63 11.70
C ASN A 30 7.22 14.42 10.55
N TYR A 31 6.92 13.52 9.61
CA TYR A 31 7.79 13.19 8.49
C TYR A 31 7.16 13.60 7.16
N LYS A 32 7.98 13.76 6.13
CA LYS A 32 7.46 13.89 4.76
C LYS A 32 6.83 12.56 4.33
N ARG A 33 5.92 12.63 3.35
CA ARG A 33 5.22 11.44 2.82
C ARG A 33 6.21 10.37 2.34
N ASP A 34 7.24 10.77 1.60
CA ASP A 34 8.23 9.84 1.04
C ASP A 34 9.09 9.19 2.13
N GLU A 35 9.50 9.96 3.15
CA GLU A 35 10.25 9.44 4.30
C GLU A 35 9.43 8.44 5.10
N SER A 36 8.14 8.73 5.31
CA SER A 36 7.20 7.83 6.00
C SER A 36 7.05 6.50 5.25
N ILE A 37 7.02 6.56 3.91
CA ILE A 37 6.98 5.38 3.05
C ILE A 37 8.28 4.57 3.14
N GLU A 38 9.45 5.22 3.17
CA GLU A 38 10.71 4.48 3.33
C GLU A 38 10.81 3.79 4.69
N ILE A 39 10.45 4.51 5.77
CA ILE A 39 10.45 3.97 7.13
C ILE A 39 9.51 2.77 7.22
N ILE A 40 8.29 2.88 6.70
CA ILE A 40 7.33 1.78 6.81
C ILE A 40 7.75 0.56 6.00
N LYS A 41 8.39 0.78 4.84
CA LYS A 41 8.95 -0.32 4.06
C LYS A 41 10.02 -1.07 4.84
N ILE A 42 10.88 -0.35 5.56
CA ILE A 42 11.91 -0.97 6.40
C ILE A 42 11.26 -1.74 7.56
N LEU A 43 10.30 -1.12 8.27
CA LEU A 43 9.65 -1.70 9.44
C LEU A 43 8.91 -3.01 9.13
N LEU A 44 8.29 -3.09 7.95
CA LEU A 44 7.48 -4.23 7.52
C LEU A 44 8.21 -5.18 6.55
N ASN A 45 9.53 -4.99 6.39
CA ASN A 45 10.37 -5.69 5.42
C ASN A 45 9.82 -5.66 3.97
N ILE A 46 9.19 -4.57 3.54
CA ILE A 46 8.67 -4.42 2.18
C ILE A 46 9.80 -4.02 1.24
N SER A 47 9.92 -4.72 0.11
CA SER A 47 10.89 -4.43 -0.94
C SER A 47 10.74 -3.00 -1.44
N LYS A 48 11.89 -2.30 -1.57
CA LYS A 48 11.94 -0.94 -2.12
C LYS A 48 11.28 -0.83 -3.50
N LYS A 49 11.29 -1.91 -4.28
CA LYS A 49 10.72 -2.01 -5.62
C LYS A 49 9.18 -2.05 -5.63
N ARG A 50 8.53 -2.40 -4.51
CA ARG A 50 7.07 -2.42 -4.44
C ARG A 50 6.52 -1.01 -4.38
N VAL A 51 5.42 -0.80 -5.08
CA VAL A 51 4.63 0.43 -4.95
C VAL A 51 3.77 0.31 -3.71
N VAL A 52 3.79 1.34 -2.89
CA VAL A 52 2.92 1.45 -1.71
C VAL A 52 2.27 2.81 -1.68
N GLU A 53 1.10 2.90 -1.06
CA GLU A 53 0.41 4.15 -0.84
C GLU A 53 -0.20 4.20 0.55
N ILE A 54 0.03 5.30 1.26
CA ILE A 54 -0.67 5.59 2.50
C ILE A 54 -1.97 6.33 2.15
N LYS A 55 -3.09 5.83 2.66
CA LYS A 55 -4.44 6.37 2.47
C LYS A 55 -5.13 6.53 3.83
N GLU A 56 -5.74 7.68 4.07
CA GLU A 56 -6.66 7.86 5.20
C GLU A 56 -8.04 7.32 4.82
N ALA A 57 -8.66 6.59 5.73
CA ALA A 57 -10.00 6.03 5.58
C ALA A 57 -10.77 6.14 6.90
N GLU A 58 -12.05 5.78 6.88
CA GLU A 58 -12.91 5.70 8.05
C GLU A 58 -13.30 4.23 8.26
N SER A 59 -13.07 3.71 9.47
CA SER A 59 -13.56 2.39 9.87
C SER A 59 -15.10 2.39 9.98
N THR A 60 -15.70 1.19 10.01
CA THR A 60 -17.15 1.04 10.26
C THR A 60 -17.63 1.69 11.56
N ASP A 61 -16.73 1.86 12.54
CA ASP A 61 -17.03 2.47 13.84
C ASP A 61 -16.87 4.00 13.84
N GLY A 62 -16.64 4.62 12.66
CA GLY A 62 -16.47 6.07 12.51
C GLY A 62 -15.07 6.58 12.90
N ASN A 63 -14.14 5.69 13.28
CA ASN A 63 -12.77 6.08 13.58
C ASN A 63 -11.98 6.31 12.31
N LYS A 64 -11.21 7.41 12.26
CA LYS A 64 -10.21 7.63 11.22
C LYS A 64 -9.08 6.63 11.38
N VAL A 65 -8.74 5.96 10.29
CA VAL A 65 -7.66 4.96 10.21
C VAL A 65 -6.71 5.31 9.07
N ILE A 66 -5.47 4.83 9.18
CA ILE A 66 -4.47 4.96 8.12
C ILE A 66 -4.21 3.57 7.56
N ILE A 67 -4.37 3.43 6.24
CA ILE A 67 -4.18 2.18 5.53
C ILE A 67 -2.96 2.29 4.63
N LEU A 68 -2.03 1.34 4.75
CA LEU A 68 -0.97 1.11 3.78
C LEU A 68 -1.50 0.18 2.68
N LEU A 69 -1.67 0.70 1.49
CA LEU A 69 -2.00 -0.06 0.29
C LEU A 69 -0.72 -0.61 -0.31
N LEU A 70 -0.68 -1.93 -0.51
CA LEU A 70 0.45 -2.63 -1.12
C LEU A 70 0.08 -3.07 -2.54
N TYR A 71 0.92 -2.71 -3.51
CA TYR A 71 0.77 -3.09 -4.91
C TYR A 71 1.86 -4.09 -5.32
N GLY A 72 1.60 -4.85 -6.39
CA GLY A 72 2.53 -5.88 -6.89
C GLY A 72 3.92 -5.39 -7.26
N SER A 73 4.91 -6.28 -7.16
CA SER A 73 6.34 -5.97 -7.35
C SER A 73 6.72 -5.64 -8.80
N LYS A 74 5.87 -5.99 -9.77
CA LYS A 74 6.12 -5.81 -11.21
C LYS A 74 6.03 -4.35 -11.67
N TYR A 75 5.57 -3.44 -10.82
CA TYR A 75 5.25 -2.08 -11.20
C TYR A 75 6.32 -1.10 -10.71
N ILE A 76 7.51 -1.14 -11.31
CA ILE A 76 8.59 -0.13 -11.12
C ILE A 76 8.49 0.98 -12.19
N SER A 77 7.41 1.00 -12.96
CA SER A 77 7.20 1.95 -14.07
C SER A 77 6.85 3.35 -13.56
N LYS A 78 7.35 4.39 -14.23
CA LYS A 78 6.98 5.78 -13.93
C LYS A 78 5.54 6.14 -14.34
N ASN A 79 4.87 5.29 -15.12
CA ASN A 79 3.54 5.55 -15.68
C ASN A 79 2.50 4.57 -15.13
N ILE A 80 2.40 4.53 -13.80
CA ILE A 80 1.43 3.69 -13.09
C ILE A 80 0.26 4.55 -12.64
N VAL A 81 -0.94 4.12 -12.97
CA VAL A 81 -2.18 4.67 -12.43
C VAL A 81 -2.65 3.74 -11.33
N LYS A 82 -2.61 4.21 -10.10
CA LYS A 82 -3.06 3.46 -8.92
C LYS A 82 -4.58 3.56 -8.82
N GLU A 83 -5.26 2.42 -8.91
CA GLU A 83 -6.69 2.32 -8.71
C GLU A 83 -6.97 1.72 -7.34
N ILE A 84 -7.93 2.32 -6.63
CA ILE A 84 -8.40 1.84 -5.35
C ILE A 84 -9.84 1.37 -5.61
N PRO A 85 -10.06 0.08 -5.87
CA PRO A 85 -11.39 -0.40 -6.20
C PRO A 85 -12.25 -0.40 -4.93
N GLU A 86 -13.48 0.08 -5.07
CA GLU A 86 -14.47 0.23 -4.00
C GLU A 86 -15.73 -0.55 -4.37
N ASN A 87 -16.37 -1.12 -3.35
CA ASN A 87 -17.69 -1.75 -3.46
C ASN A 87 -18.79 -0.66 -3.51
N PRO A 88 -20.02 -0.99 -3.96
CA PRO A 88 -21.13 -0.02 -4.00
C PRO A 88 -21.50 0.61 -2.65
N ASP A 89 -21.14 -0.03 -1.54
CA ASP A 89 -21.35 0.46 -0.18
C ASP A 89 -20.24 1.39 0.32
N GLY A 90 -19.23 1.69 -0.51
CA GLY A 90 -18.09 2.53 -0.20
C GLY A 90 -16.95 1.82 0.55
N THR A 91 -17.04 0.50 0.75
CA THR A 91 -15.93 -0.29 1.32
C THR A 91 -14.89 -0.64 0.28
N PHE A 92 -13.66 -0.97 0.70
CA PHE A 92 -12.63 -1.44 -0.23
C PHE A 92 -12.99 -2.80 -0.83
N ALA A 93 -12.82 -2.94 -2.15
CA ALA A 93 -13.04 -4.20 -2.87
C ALA A 93 -11.84 -5.16 -2.78
N PHE A 94 -10.99 -5.00 -1.76
CA PHE A 94 -9.80 -5.80 -1.47
C PHE A 94 -9.65 -5.97 0.05
N PRO A 95 -8.99 -7.03 0.52
CA PRO A 95 -8.85 -7.25 1.96
C PRO A 95 -7.97 -6.18 2.61
N VAL A 96 -8.34 -5.79 3.84
CA VAL A 96 -7.55 -4.93 4.72
C VAL A 96 -7.23 -5.71 5.98
N PHE A 97 -5.95 -5.89 6.29
CA PHE A 97 -5.48 -6.64 7.44
C PHE A 97 -5.08 -5.71 8.58
N GLU A 98 -5.30 -6.14 9.82
CA GLU A 98 -4.76 -5.45 10.99
C GLU A 98 -3.29 -5.80 11.17
N LEU A 99 -2.45 -4.80 11.39
CA LEU A 99 -1.05 -5.04 11.70
C LEU A 99 -0.91 -5.63 13.11
N ASP A 100 -0.35 -6.84 13.23
CA ASP A 100 -0.01 -7.41 14.53
C ASP A 100 1.30 -6.83 15.05
N PHE A 101 1.20 -6.03 16.11
CA PHE A 101 2.36 -5.37 16.74
C PHE A 101 3.12 -6.26 17.71
N ASN A 102 2.57 -7.41 18.10
CA ASN A 102 3.22 -8.31 19.04
C ASN A 102 4.26 -9.20 18.36
N ASN A 103 4.19 -9.31 17.03
CA ASN A 103 5.06 -10.15 16.23
C ASN A 103 5.82 -9.30 15.20
N VAL A 104 7.01 -9.76 14.83
CA VAL A 104 7.73 -9.18 13.69
C VAL A 104 6.98 -9.58 12.42
N VAL A 105 6.50 -8.59 11.67
CA VAL A 105 5.79 -8.81 10.42
C VAL A 105 6.76 -8.71 9.26
N ASP A 106 6.88 -9.78 8.48
CA ASP A 106 7.67 -9.84 7.24
C ASP A 106 6.72 -9.93 6.04
N ILE A 107 6.41 -8.78 5.44
CA ILE A 107 5.43 -8.72 4.36
C ILE A 107 5.90 -9.47 3.11
N GLU A 108 7.19 -9.54 2.82
CA GLU A 108 7.66 -10.28 1.64
C GLU A 108 7.53 -11.80 1.82
N GLU A 109 7.67 -12.29 3.05
CA GLU A 109 7.38 -13.70 3.34
C GLU A 109 5.88 -14.00 3.23
N GLU A 110 5.03 -13.14 3.80
CA GLU A 110 3.57 -13.29 3.71
C GLU A 110 3.10 -13.31 2.26
N LEU A 111 3.63 -12.41 1.41
CA LEU A 111 3.34 -12.40 -0.02
C LEU A 111 3.74 -13.72 -0.69
N ARG A 112 4.91 -14.28 -0.35
CA ARG A 112 5.36 -15.56 -0.89
C ARG A 112 4.42 -16.70 -0.51
N VAL A 113 3.99 -16.76 0.75
CA VAL A 113 3.06 -17.78 1.26
C VAL A 113 1.69 -17.66 0.58
N LEU A 114 1.22 -16.44 0.36
CA LEU A 114 -0.05 -16.14 -0.31
C LEU A 114 0.01 -16.30 -1.84
N GLY A 115 1.21 -16.53 -2.40
CA GLY A 115 1.41 -16.69 -3.84
C GLY A 115 1.37 -15.38 -4.63
N TYR A 116 1.59 -14.25 -3.96
CA TYR A 116 1.75 -12.95 -4.59
C TYR A 116 3.21 -12.72 -5.04
N ASP A 117 3.36 -12.20 -6.24
CA ASP A 117 4.64 -11.81 -6.85
C ASP A 117 5.17 -10.44 -6.36
#